data_AF-T1F489-F1
#
_entry.id   AF-T1F489-F1
#
_cell.length_a   1.000
_cell.length_b   1.000
_cell.length_c   1.000
_cell.angle_alpha   90.00
_cell.angle_beta   90.00
_cell.angle_gamma   90.00
#
_symmetry.space_group_name_H-M   'P 1'
#
loop_
_entity.id
_entity.type
_entity.pdbx_description
1 polymer ?
#
loop_
_entity_poly.entity_id
_entity_poly.type
_entity_poly.pdbx_seq_one_letter_code
_entity_poly.pdbx_strand_id
1 'polypeptide(L)'
;METQKLKRACTATQTRRGCEESPETQSMSVVQGPVDGLATGTPLYSVAVQGTIDGRTTCRPRGWRFGTWNVGTLTGRSLEVVEELQRRMIDVAALQEIRWKGEGTRFVGAKGGRYKLWWKGDDGTGGVGVMVREELVEKVLEVRRRSNGVIVVVMVFGKVIVRVISGYAPQQSRKEEEKDRFYDDVSDEIGQTGLNEFVVLLGDLNGHVGADADGYEGVHGGWGYGIRNEEGRRVLELADAHSMVVGNTWFTREPARLITYRSGEHRSMIDYILVRAKHRKNVKAIPGMLQHSMVVMDVTSKEMGEEEEG
;
A
#
# COMPACT_ATOMS: atom_id res chain seq x y z
N MET A 1 -28.28 12.61 51.16
CA MET A 1 -28.67 12.78 49.74
C MET A 1 -27.72 11.93 48.93
N GLU A 2 -28.12 10.67 48.71
CA GLU A 2 -28.35 10.09 47.38
C GLU A 2 -27.03 9.87 46.61
N THR A 3 -26.63 8.63 46.35
CA THR A 3 -27.21 7.91 45.22
C THR A 3 -26.95 6.40 45.28
N GLN A 4 -27.99 5.65 44.93
CA GLN A 4 -27.99 4.24 44.57
C GLN A 4 -27.06 3.95 43.38
N LYS A 5 -26.50 2.73 43.30
CA LYS A 5 -26.75 1.85 42.14
C LYS A 5 -26.30 0.40 42.39
N LEU A 6 -27.33 -0.42 42.42
CA LEU A 6 -27.47 -1.86 42.20
C LEU A 6 -26.26 -2.60 41.59
N LYS A 7 -25.86 -3.65 42.31
CA LYS A 7 -25.26 -4.89 41.78
C LYS A 7 -26.36 -5.77 41.16
N ARG A 8 -26.17 -6.22 39.91
CA ARG A 8 -26.75 -7.44 39.33
C ARG A 8 -25.64 -8.08 38.48
N ALA A 9 -25.00 -9.15 38.92
CA ALA A 9 -25.44 -10.55 38.83
C ALA A 9 -25.69 -10.97 37.37
N CYS A 10 -24.66 -11.52 36.72
CA CYS A 10 -24.83 -12.38 35.55
C CYS A 10 -24.30 -13.76 35.94
N THR A 11 -25.23 -14.68 36.13
CA THR A 11 -25.04 -16.07 36.53
C THR A 11 -24.43 -16.85 35.37
N ALA A 12 -23.24 -17.41 35.56
CA ALA A 12 -22.65 -18.36 34.61
C ALA A 12 -23.28 -19.75 34.84
N THR A 13 -24.13 -20.19 33.92
CA THR A 13 -24.58 -21.58 33.88
C THR A 13 -23.56 -22.38 33.07
N GLN A 14 -22.80 -23.22 33.76
CA GLN A 14 -21.82 -24.13 33.20
C GLN A 14 -22.55 -25.39 32.70
N THR A 15 -22.50 -25.65 31.41
CA THR A 15 -22.84 -26.97 30.85
C THR A 15 -21.64 -27.48 30.06
N ARG A 16 -20.94 -28.47 30.63
CA ARG A 16 -19.89 -29.25 29.95
C ARG A 16 -20.47 -29.94 28.72
N ARG A 17 -19.77 -29.86 27.57
CA ARG A 17 -19.55 -30.97 26.62
C ARG A 17 -18.58 -30.57 25.51
N GLY A 18 -17.61 -31.45 25.25
CA GLY A 18 -17.05 -31.70 23.91
C GLY A 18 -15.83 -30.87 23.50
N CYS A 19 -14.71 -31.55 23.30
CA CYS A 19 -13.50 -31.04 22.67
C CYS A 19 -13.75 -30.56 21.24
N GLU A 20 -13.15 -29.43 20.89
CA GLU A 20 -12.42 -29.17 19.63
C GLU A 20 -11.68 -27.83 19.82
N GLU A 21 -10.35 -27.90 19.97
CA GLU A 21 -9.50 -26.71 19.98
C GLU A 21 -9.59 -26.04 18.60
N SER A 22 -10.29 -24.91 18.56
CA SER A 22 -10.24 -23.96 17.45
C SER A 22 -9.15 -22.93 17.76
N PRO A 23 -8.38 -22.46 16.76
CA PRO A 23 -7.34 -21.48 16.99
C PRO A 23 -8.00 -20.18 17.45
N GLU A 24 -7.59 -19.69 18.61
CA GLU A 24 -8.08 -18.46 19.23
C GLU A 24 -8.16 -17.32 18.21
N THR A 25 -9.38 -16.85 17.96
CA THR A 25 -9.65 -15.68 17.14
C THR A 25 -9.01 -14.47 17.81
N GLN A 26 -7.83 -14.07 17.36
CA GLN A 26 -7.18 -12.82 17.77
C GLN A 26 -8.10 -11.65 17.42
N SER A 27 -8.69 -11.00 18.42
CA SER A 27 -9.41 -9.75 18.24
C SER A 27 -8.42 -8.58 18.37
N MET A 28 -8.21 -7.86 17.26
CA MET A 28 -7.40 -6.65 17.23
C MET A 28 -8.33 -5.44 17.08
N SER A 29 -8.23 -4.47 17.97
CA SER A 29 -8.94 -3.19 17.87
C SER A 29 -7.95 -2.04 17.67
N VAL A 30 -8.29 -1.13 16.78
CA VAL A 30 -7.53 0.11 16.56
C VAL A 30 -8.10 1.16 17.51
N VAL A 31 -7.26 1.68 18.40
CA VAL A 31 -7.66 2.75 19.33
C VAL A 31 -7.02 4.05 18.88
N GLN A 32 -7.87 5.06 18.63
CA GLN A 32 -7.45 6.45 18.43
C GLN A 32 -7.78 7.22 19.71
N GLY A 33 -6.77 7.73 20.39
CA GLY A 33 -6.93 8.55 21.59
C GLY A 33 -5.60 9.14 22.06
N PRO A 34 -5.61 10.24 22.83
CA PRO A 34 -4.41 10.77 23.46
C PRO A 34 -3.85 9.72 24.42
N VAL A 35 -2.56 9.42 24.29
CA VAL A 35 -1.85 8.56 25.25
C VAL A 35 -1.41 9.47 26.40
N ASP A 36 -2.24 9.59 27.42
CA ASP A 36 -1.90 10.35 28.63
C ASP A 36 -0.79 9.60 29.39
N GLY A 37 0.46 10.03 29.24
CA GLY A 37 1.56 9.45 30.01
C GLY A 37 2.97 9.74 29.53
N LEU A 38 3.34 10.99 29.28
CA LEU A 38 4.64 11.57 29.71
C LEU A 38 4.70 13.04 29.31
N ALA A 39 5.25 13.87 30.20
CA ALA A 39 5.35 15.32 30.06
C ALA A 39 6.40 15.74 29.03
N THR A 40 6.13 15.56 27.73
CA THR A 40 6.83 16.24 26.64
C THR A 40 5.82 16.52 25.54
N GLY A 41 5.49 17.78 25.30
CA GLY A 41 4.48 18.23 24.36
C GLY A 41 4.82 17.97 22.88
N THR A 42 4.88 16.70 22.47
CA THR A 42 4.99 16.27 21.09
C THR A 42 3.84 15.30 20.82
N PRO A 43 2.88 15.63 19.93
CA PRO A 43 1.82 14.70 19.58
C PRO A 43 2.42 13.61 18.68
N LEU A 44 2.91 12.53 19.28
CA LEU A 44 3.28 11.32 18.55
C LEU A 44 2.01 10.60 18.14
N TYR A 45 1.87 10.48 16.82
CA TYR A 45 0.87 9.83 15.97
C TYR A 45 0.64 8.32 16.24
N SER A 46 0.68 7.89 17.50
CA SER A 46 0.50 6.49 17.88
C SER A 46 -0.96 6.09 17.74
N VAL A 47 -1.39 5.72 16.53
CA VAL A 47 -2.46 4.74 16.40
C VAL A 47 -1.89 3.45 16.96
N ALA A 48 -2.35 3.02 18.13
CA ALA A 48 -1.91 1.76 18.71
C ALA A 48 -2.85 0.63 18.25
N VAL A 49 -2.28 -0.49 17.84
CA VAL A 49 -3.07 -1.72 17.71
C VAL A 49 -3.10 -2.36 19.09
N GLN A 50 -4.30 -2.47 19.66
CA GLN A 50 -4.55 -3.14 20.92
C GLN A 50 -4.86 -4.61 20.64
N GLY A 51 -4.09 -5.51 21.25
CA GLY A 51 -4.31 -6.95 21.21
C GLY A 51 -4.08 -7.57 22.58
N THR A 52 -4.62 -8.76 22.81
CA THR A 52 -4.38 -9.53 24.04
C THR A 52 -3.45 -10.69 23.72
N ILE A 53 -2.30 -10.77 24.39
CA ILE A 53 -1.41 -11.94 24.36
C ILE A 53 -1.29 -12.41 25.81
N ASP A 54 -1.61 -13.68 26.09
CA ASP A 54 -1.54 -14.28 27.43
C ASP A 54 -2.30 -13.49 28.51
N GLY A 55 -3.47 -12.93 28.16
CA GLY A 55 -4.29 -12.11 29.06
C GLY A 55 -3.72 -10.72 29.34
N ARG A 56 -2.61 -10.31 28.71
CA ARG A 56 -2.06 -8.95 28.79
C ARG A 56 -2.43 -8.15 27.55
N THR A 57 -2.97 -6.96 27.78
CA THR A 57 -3.19 -5.95 26.74
C THR A 57 -1.85 -5.41 26.27
N THR A 58 -1.52 -5.62 25.00
CA THR A 58 -0.36 -5.00 24.35
C THR A 58 -0.83 -3.93 23.39
N CYS A 59 -0.24 -2.73 23.48
CA CYS A 59 -0.40 -1.65 22.51
C CYS A 59 0.89 -1.54 21.72
N ARG A 60 0.84 -1.72 20.39
CA ARG A 60 2.02 -1.51 19.52
C ARG A 60 1.78 -0.32 18.59
N PRO A 61 2.79 0.53 18.34
CA PRO A 61 2.69 1.56 17.31
C PRO A 61 2.28 0.90 15.98
N ARG A 62 1.22 1.42 15.35
CA ARG A 62 0.79 0.94 14.05
C ARG A 62 1.88 1.27 13.04
N GLY A 63 2.25 0.29 12.23
CA GLY A 63 3.10 0.49 11.07
C GLY A 63 2.42 1.36 9.99
N TRP A 64 3.14 1.54 8.90
CA TRP A 64 2.70 2.26 7.71
C TRP A 64 2.12 1.30 6.69
N ARG A 65 1.01 1.66 6.07
CA ARG A 65 0.40 0.89 4.99
C ARG A 65 0.48 1.63 3.67
N PHE A 66 1.20 1.05 2.73
CA PHE A 66 1.29 1.51 1.35
C PHE A 66 0.27 0.74 0.50
N GLY A 67 -0.29 1.41 -0.51
CA GLY A 67 -1.19 0.78 -1.46
C GLY A 67 -1.01 1.30 -2.87
N THR A 68 -1.32 0.46 -3.86
CA THR A 68 -1.53 0.89 -5.24
C THR A 68 -2.93 0.54 -5.69
N TRP A 69 -3.55 1.41 -6.48
CA TRP A 69 -4.88 1.18 -7.00
C TRP A 69 -5.13 1.94 -8.30
N ASN A 70 -5.34 1.20 -9.40
CA ASN A 70 -5.92 1.76 -10.61
C ASN A 70 -7.42 2.02 -10.36
N VAL A 71 -7.80 3.30 -10.37
CA VAL A 71 -9.17 3.73 -10.03
C VAL A 71 -10.09 3.84 -11.26
N GLY A 72 -9.53 3.70 -12.47
CA GLY A 72 -10.19 3.92 -13.75
C GLY A 72 -10.58 5.38 -14.04
N THR A 73 -10.94 6.17 -13.03
CA THR A 73 -11.13 7.62 -13.09
C THR A 73 -11.34 8.18 -11.67
N LEU A 74 -10.75 9.33 -11.36
CA LEU A 74 -11.10 10.08 -10.13
C LEU A 74 -12.30 11.01 -10.30
N THR A 75 -12.67 11.33 -11.55
CA THR A 75 -13.80 12.20 -11.84
C THR A 75 -15.11 11.55 -11.38
N GLY A 76 -15.80 12.20 -10.45
CA GLY A 76 -17.04 11.67 -9.86
C GLY A 76 -16.83 10.55 -8.82
N ARG A 77 -15.59 10.11 -8.56
CA ARG A 77 -15.29 8.97 -7.67
C ARG A 77 -14.32 9.29 -6.55
N SER A 78 -13.82 10.51 -6.48
CA SER A 78 -12.79 10.92 -5.51
C SER A 78 -13.22 10.70 -4.06
N LEU A 79 -14.53 10.82 -3.73
CA LEU A 79 -15.06 10.51 -2.40
C LEU A 79 -15.00 9.01 -2.11
N GLU A 80 -15.50 8.16 -3.01
CA GLU A 80 -15.47 6.69 -2.87
C GLU A 80 -14.04 6.19 -2.67
N VAL A 81 -13.08 6.78 -3.39
CA VAL A 81 -11.66 6.44 -3.26
C VAL A 81 -11.15 6.77 -1.86
N VAL A 82 -11.43 7.97 -1.34
CA VAL A 82 -11.01 8.35 0.01
C VAL A 82 -11.65 7.45 1.08
N GLU A 83 -12.94 7.15 0.96
CA GLU A 83 -13.64 6.26 1.90
C GLU A 83 -13.03 4.85 1.91
N GLU A 84 -12.68 4.32 0.73
CA GLU A 84 -12.03 3.02 0.63
C GLU A 84 -10.61 3.04 1.23
N LEU A 85 -9.82 4.08 0.97
CA LEU A 85 -8.50 4.25 1.59
C LEU A 85 -8.58 4.32 3.11
N GLN A 86 -9.56 5.05 3.66
CA GLN A 86 -9.84 5.11 5.09
C GLN A 86 -10.21 3.74 5.65
N ARG A 87 -11.16 3.06 5.01
CA ARG A 87 -11.65 1.73 5.42
C ARG A 87 -10.55 0.68 5.43
N ARG A 88 -9.59 0.78 4.51
CA ARG A 88 -8.43 -0.12 4.41
C ARG A 88 -7.22 0.35 5.21
N MET A 89 -7.32 1.52 5.86
CA MET A 89 -6.27 2.16 6.65
C MET A 89 -4.98 2.40 5.85
N ILE A 90 -5.11 2.84 4.60
CA ILE A 90 -3.97 3.20 3.76
C ILE A 90 -3.38 4.52 4.25
N ASP A 91 -2.06 4.64 4.23
CA ASP A 91 -1.34 5.85 4.62
C ASP A 91 -0.84 6.62 3.40
N VAL A 92 -0.30 5.87 2.44
CA VAL A 92 0.16 6.39 1.16
C VAL A 92 -0.36 5.48 0.06
N ALA A 93 -1.09 6.06 -0.89
CA ALA A 93 -1.69 5.35 -2.00
C ALA A 93 -1.19 5.91 -3.34
N ALA A 94 -0.59 5.06 -4.16
CA ALA A 94 -0.36 5.35 -5.57
C ALA A 94 -1.63 5.06 -6.36
N LEU A 95 -2.08 6.03 -7.14
CA LEU A 95 -3.29 5.93 -7.96
C LEU A 95 -2.94 6.00 -9.44
N GLN A 96 -3.53 5.10 -10.22
CA GLN A 96 -3.41 5.06 -11.68
C GLN A 96 -4.77 5.31 -12.35
N GLU A 97 -4.75 5.71 -13.62
CA GLU A 97 -5.93 6.15 -14.37
C GLU A 97 -6.77 7.21 -13.66
N ILE A 98 -6.13 8.22 -13.09
CA ILE A 98 -6.86 9.31 -12.44
C ILE A 98 -7.70 10.13 -13.44
N ARG A 99 -7.26 10.18 -14.70
CA ARG A 99 -7.90 10.88 -15.84
C ARG A 99 -8.13 12.37 -15.62
N TRP A 100 -7.25 13.01 -14.85
CA TRP A 100 -7.24 14.46 -14.64
C TRP A 100 -6.20 15.11 -15.53
N LYS A 101 -6.49 16.32 -16.02
CA LYS A 101 -5.59 17.08 -16.89
C LYS A 101 -4.54 17.84 -16.08
N GLY A 102 -3.37 18.01 -16.69
CA GLY A 102 -2.27 18.78 -16.13
C GLY A 102 -1.73 18.21 -14.82
N GLU A 103 -1.04 19.05 -14.06
CA GLU A 103 -0.48 18.69 -12.77
C GLU A 103 -1.02 19.58 -11.66
N GLY A 104 -1.01 19.07 -10.43
CA GLY A 104 -1.40 19.86 -9.29
C GLY A 104 -1.32 19.13 -7.96
N THR A 105 -1.90 19.77 -6.95
CA THR A 105 -2.13 19.19 -5.62
C THR A 105 -3.47 19.65 -5.07
N ARG A 106 -4.18 18.78 -4.37
CA ARG A 106 -5.51 19.06 -3.82
C ARG A 106 -5.80 18.16 -2.62
N PHE A 107 -6.40 18.73 -1.58
CA PHE A 107 -7.03 17.92 -0.53
C PHE A 107 -8.36 17.35 -1.02
N VAL A 108 -8.54 16.04 -0.84
CA VAL A 108 -9.78 15.32 -1.09
C VAL A 108 -10.21 14.71 0.23
N GLY A 109 -11.46 14.99 0.63
CA GLY A 109 -12.00 14.58 1.91
C GLY A 109 -13.28 13.79 1.76
N ALA A 110 -13.48 12.86 2.69
CA ALA A 110 -14.75 12.20 2.94
C ALA A 110 -15.05 12.26 4.44
N LYS A 111 -16.16 11.69 4.88
CA LYS A 111 -16.50 11.66 6.30
C LYS A 111 -15.42 10.90 7.09
N GLY A 112 -14.78 11.57 8.05
CA GLY A 112 -13.81 10.96 8.95
C GLY A 112 -12.33 11.26 8.64
N GLY A 113 -12.03 12.00 7.57
CA GLY A 113 -10.65 12.42 7.29
C GLY A 113 -10.41 12.83 5.84
N ARG A 114 -9.18 13.23 5.53
CA ARG A 114 -8.78 13.69 4.20
C ARG A 114 -7.44 13.12 3.78
N TYR A 115 -7.19 13.15 2.47
CA TYR A 115 -5.91 12.87 1.87
C TYR A 115 -5.49 14.07 1.02
N LYS A 116 -4.19 14.34 0.97
CA LYS A 116 -3.62 15.25 -0.02
C LYS A 116 -3.20 14.43 -1.23
N LEU A 117 -3.78 14.76 -2.37
CA LEU A 117 -3.42 14.22 -3.66
C LEU A 117 -2.39 15.13 -4.33
N TRP A 118 -1.31 14.55 -4.85
CA TRP A 118 -0.50 15.15 -5.90
C TRP A 118 -0.70 14.34 -7.17
N TRP A 119 -0.81 15.02 -8.31
CA TRP A 119 -1.04 14.33 -9.58
C TRP A 119 -0.26 14.91 -10.75
N LYS A 120 -0.08 14.06 -11.76
CA LYS A 120 0.34 14.41 -13.11
C LYS A 120 -0.57 13.68 -14.10
N GLY A 121 -1.13 14.45 -15.02
CA GLY A 121 -1.83 13.95 -16.20
C GLY A 121 -1.59 14.87 -17.39
N ASP A 122 -1.94 14.40 -18.58
CA ASP A 122 -1.82 15.17 -19.83
C ASP A 122 -3.18 15.70 -20.28
N ASP A 123 -3.91 14.91 -21.07
CA ASP A 123 -5.13 15.28 -21.77
C ASP A 123 -6.40 14.67 -21.16
N GLY A 124 -6.30 14.12 -19.94
CA GLY A 124 -7.40 13.42 -19.27
C GLY A 124 -7.47 11.93 -19.62
N THR A 125 -6.47 11.40 -20.32
CA THR A 125 -6.25 9.95 -20.48
C THR A 125 -5.12 9.47 -19.57
N GLY A 126 -5.27 8.27 -18.98
CA GLY A 126 -4.31 7.72 -18.03
C GLY A 126 -4.14 8.63 -16.79
N GLY A 127 -2.90 9.05 -16.54
CA GLY A 127 -2.52 9.91 -15.42
C GLY A 127 -2.24 9.13 -14.14
N VAL A 128 -1.37 9.69 -13.32
CA VAL A 128 -0.93 9.12 -12.04
C VAL A 128 -1.04 10.13 -10.91
N GLY A 129 -1.26 9.62 -9.71
CA GLY A 129 -1.23 10.41 -8.50
C GLY A 129 -0.73 9.64 -7.29
N VAL A 130 -0.43 10.38 -6.23
CA VAL A 130 -0.16 9.83 -4.90
C VAL A 130 -1.05 10.57 -3.91
N MET A 131 -1.86 9.81 -3.17
CA MET A 131 -2.63 10.28 -2.03
C MET A 131 -1.87 9.97 -0.74
N VAL A 132 -1.62 10.99 0.07
CA VAL A 132 -1.03 10.86 1.40
C VAL A 132 -2.07 11.29 2.42
N ARG A 133 -2.24 10.49 3.48
CA ARG A 133 -3.13 10.79 4.58
C ARG A 133 -2.77 12.16 5.19
N GLU A 134 -3.77 12.96 5.55
CA GLU A 134 -3.58 14.36 5.99
C GLU A 134 -2.50 14.51 7.07
N GLU A 135 -2.46 13.62 8.04
CA GLU A 135 -1.52 13.65 9.17
C GLU A 135 -0.06 13.39 8.75
N LEU A 136 0.18 12.87 7.54
CA LEU A 136 1.52 12.56 7.02
C LEU A 136 1.99 13.55 5.96
N VAL A 137 1.19 14.57 5.67
CA VAL A 137 1.54 15.58 4.65
C VAL A 137 2.80 16.35 5.05
N GLU A 138 3.02 16.61 6.35
CA GLU A 138 4.22 17.28 6.85
C GLU A 138 5.50 16.44 6.66
N LYS A 139 5.37 15.12 6.50
CA LYS A 139 6.49 14.22 6.23
C LYS A 139 6.92 14.25 4.77
N VAL A 140 6.16 14.88 3.86
CA VAL A 140 6.49 14.98 2.44
C VAL A 140 7.57 16.04 2.23
N LEU A 141 8.74 15.62 1.76
CA LEU A 141 9.84 16.52 1.43
C LEU A 141 9.77 17.03 -0.01
N GLU A 142 9.49 16.14 -0.95
CA GLU A 142 9.61 16.44 -2.38
C GLU A 142 8.54 15.70 -3.20
N VAL A 143 8.05 16.34 -4.27
CA VAL A 143 7.17 15.72 -5.26
C VAL A 143 7.70 15.99 -6.66
N ARG A 144 8.05 14.94 -7.40
CA ARG A 144 8.54 15.00 -8.78
C ARG A 144 7.51 14.43 -9.73
N ARG A 145 7.14 15.18 -10.75
CA ARG A 145 6.18 14.78 -11.79
C ARG A 145 6.96 14.57 -13.08
N ARG A 146 7.23 13.31 -13.43
CA ARG A 146 8.09 12.97 -14.57
C ARG A 146 7.28 12.92 -15.86
N SER A 147 6.20 12.16 -15.85
CA SER A 147 5.38 11.93 -17.04
C SER A 147 3.94 11.56 -16.67
N ASN A 148 3.08 11.38 -17.67
CA ASN A 148 1.70 10.91 -17.48
C ASN A 148 1.62 9.55 -16.75
N GLY A 149 2.70 8.77 -16.77
CA GLY A 149 2.82 7.47 -16.13
C GLY A 149 3.66 7.44 -14.86
N VAL A 150 4.38 8.51 -14.50
CA VAL A 150 5.32 8.49 -13.36
C VAL A 150 5.24 9.76 -12.51
N ILE A 151 4.96 9.55 -11.21
CA ILE A 151 5.06 10.57 -10.17
C ILE A 151 5.77 10.00 -8.94
N VAL A 152 6.66 10.79 -8.34
CA VAL A 152 7.46 10.39 -7.18
C VAL A 152 7.15 11.33 -6.02
N VAL A 153 6.94 10.75 -4.84
CA VAL A 153 6.82 11.46 -3.57
C VAL A 153 7.90 10.95 -2.63
N VAL A 154 8.75 11.86 -2.17
CA VAL A 154 9.79 11.59 -1.19
C VAL A 154 9.30 12.05 0.17
N MET A 155 9.35 11.15 1.16
CA MET A 155 8.88 11.37 2.52
C MET A 155 9.98 11.05 3.52
N VAL A 156 9.92 11.64 4.72
CA VAL A 156 10.83 11.33 5.82
C VAL A 156 10.08 10.85 7.05
N PHE A 157 10.48 9.70 7.55
CA PHE A 157 10.02 9.10 8.79
C PHE A 157 11.24 8.92 9.70
N GLY A 158 11.33 9.71 10.78
CA GLY A 158 12.51 9.72 11.63
C GLY A 158 13.80 9.98 10.83
N LYS A 159 14.68 8.99 10.77
CA LYS A 159 15.95 9.03 10.01
C LYS A 159 15.87 8.35 8.63
N VAL A 160 14.71 7.81 8.27
CA VAL A 160 14.51 7.03 7.04
C VAL A 160 13.82 7.90 5.98
N ILE A 161 14.47 7.99 4.82
CA ILE A 161 13.87 8.57 3.62
C ILE A 161 13.11 7.45 2.89
N VAL A 162 11.85 7.70 2.61
CA VAL A 162 10.94 6.82 1.89
C VAL A 162 10.63 7.46 0.53
N ARG A 163 11.00 6.78 -0.55
CA ARG A 163 10.67 7.18 -1.92
C ARG A 163 9.54 6.33 -2.46
N VAL A 164 8.40 6.97 -2.68
CA VAL A 164 7.20 6.35 -3.24
C VAL A 164 7.11 6.74 -4.71
N ILE A 165 7.26 5.76 -5.60
CA ILE A 165 7.12 5.92 -7.05
C ILE A 165 5.75 5.34 -7.43
N SER A 166 4.87 6.17 -7.98
CA SER A 166 3.63 5.71 -8.60
C SER A 166 3.85 5.54 -10.10
N GLY A 167 3.66 4.32 -10.58
CA GLY A 167 3.86 3.94 -11.99
C GLY A 167 2.55 3.53 -12.66
N TYR A 168 2.33 4.00 -13.87
CA TYR A 168 1.33 3.48 -14.80
C TYR A 168 2.01 3.20 -16.13
N ALA A 169 2.33 1.93 -16.39
CA ALA A 169 3.02 1.55 -17.60
C ALA A 169 2.09 1.66 -18.82
N PRO A 170 2.60 2.02 -20.01
CA PRO A 170 1.80 2.01 -21.22
C PRO A 170 1.22 0.62 -21.52
N GLN A 171 0.02 0.57 -22.12
CA GLN A 171 -0.58 -0.71 -22.55
C GLN A 171 0.26 -1.39 -23.64
N GLN A 172 0.08 -2.70 -23.81
CA GLN A 172 0.80 -3.52 -24.81
C GLN A 172 0.76 -2.95 -26.24
N SER A 173 -0.34 -2.31 -26.62
CA SER A 173 -0.57 -1.74 -27.96
C SER A 173 0.10 -0.37 -28.18
N ARG A 174 0.69 0.21 -27.14
CA ARG A 174 1.42 1.49 -27.24
C ARG A 174 2.77 1.27 -27.92
N LYS A 175 3.32 2.35 -28.45
CA LYS A 175 4.60 2.33 -29.15
C LYS A 175 5.73 1.96 -28.19
N GLU A 176 6.74 1.29 -28.74
CA GLU A 176 7.93 0.87 -28.00
C GLU A 176 8.62 2.05 -27.32
N GLU A 177 8.74 3.19 -28.02
CA GLU A 177 9.43 4.36 -27.47
C GLU A 177 8.66 5.00 -26.29
N GLU A 178 7.36 4.75 -26.17
CA GLU A 178 6.58 5.18 -24.99
C GLU A 178 6.84 4.26 -23.80
N LYS A 179 6.98 2.95 -24.05
CA LYS A 179 7.29 1.95 -23.03
C LYS A 179 8.70 2.16 -22.50
N ASP A 180 9.69 2.31 -23.38
CA ASP A 180 11.09 2.54 -23.00
C ASP A 180 11.21 3.79 -22.14
N ARG A 181 10.61 4.91 -22.57
CA ARG A 181 10.59 6.15 -21.78
C ARG A 181 10.00 5.99 -20.39
N PHE A 182 8.94 5.19 -20.24
CA PHE A 182 8.37 4.90 -18.92
C PHE A 182 9.35 4.13 -18.03
N TYR A 183 9.98 3.08 -18.56
CA TYR A 183 10.94 2.29 -17.79
C TYR A 183 12.23 3.07 -17.48
N ASP A 184 12.67 3.95 -18.39
CA ASP A 184 13.78 4.88 -18.16
C ASP A 184 13.45 5.87 -17.03
N ASP A 185 12.28 6.53 -17.07
CA ASP A 185 11.82 7.44 -16.02
C ASP A 185 11.83 6.77 -14.63
N VAL A 186 11.35 5.53 -14.56
CA VAL A 186 11.31 4.75 -13.31
C VAL A 186 12.71 4.31 -12.89
N SER A 187 13.52 3.83 -13.83
CA SER A 187 14.90 3.38 -13.61
C SER A 187 15.77 4.52 -13.07
N ASP A 188 15.65 5.71 -13.63
CA ASP A 188 16.36 6.91 -13.19
C ASP A 188 15.98 7.31 -11.77
N GLU A 189 14.69 7.25 -11.43
CA GLU A 189 14.22 7.57 -10.08
C GLU A 189 14.69 6.56 -9.02
N ILE A 190 14.81 5.28 -9.38
CA ILE A 190 15.38 4.26 -8.49
C ILE A 190 16.91 4.43 -8.39
N GLY A 191 17.58 4.66 -9.51
CA GLY A 191 19.04 4.80 -9.60
C GLY A 191 19.60 6.02 -8.86
N GLN A 192 18.81 7.08 -8.71
CA GLN A 192 19.18 8.28 -7.94
C GLN A 192 19.13 8.08 -6.41
N THR A 193 18.64 6.95 -5.92
CA THR A 193 18.40 6.75 -4.48
C THR A 193 19.63 6.24 -3.73
N GLY A 194 19.84 6.78 -2.52
CA GLY A 194 20.87 6.28 -1.62
C GLY A 194 20.62 4.82 -1.19
N LEU A 195 21.68 4.10 -0.81
CA LEU A 195 21.58 2.70 -0.37
C LEU A 195 20.65 2.53 0.84
N ASN A 196 20.51 3.54 1.70
CA ASN A 196 19.71 3.48 2.92
C ASN A 196 18.27 4.02 2.75
N GLU A 197 17.90 4.50 1.56
CA GLU A 197 16.52 4.89 1.28
C GLU A 197 15.63 3.64 1.13
N PHE A 198 14.42 3.75 1.70
CA PHE A 198 13.34 2.81 1.44
C PHE A 198 12.67 3.21 0.13
N VAL A 199 12.88 2.42 -0.92
CA VAL A 199 12.30 2.67 -2.25
C VAL A 199 11.19 1.68 -2.53
N VAL A 200 10.02 2.21 -2.90
CA VAL A 200 8.86 1.41 -3.28
C VAL A 200 8.27 1.94 -4.58
N LEU A 201 8.14 1.04 -5.55
CA LEU A 201 7.39 1.26 -6.78
C LEU A 201 6.01 0.62 -6.63
N LEU A 202 4.98 1.42 -6.82
CA LEU A 202 3.57 1.09 -6.64
C LEU A 202 2.86 1.38 -7.96
N GLY A 203 2.29 0.38 -8.63
CA GLY A 203 1.70 0.68 -9.93
C GLY A 203 0.96 -0.44 -10.63
N ASP A 204 0.16 -0.04 -11.59
CA ASP A 204 -0.33 -0.90 -12.67
C ASP A 204 0.72 -0.87 -13.78
N LEU A 205 1.45 -1.98 -13.92
CA LEU A 205 2.56 -2.10 -14.86
C LEU A 205 2.14 -2.80 -16.15
N ASN A 206 0.85 -3.15 -16.32
CA ASN A 206 0.28 -3.80 -17.51
C ASN A 206 0.97 -5.12 -17.97
N GLY A 207 2.01 -5.58 -17.29
CA GLY A 207 2.76 -6.79 -17.59
C GLY A 207 2.32 -7.99 -16.78
N HIS A 208 2.34 -9.16 -17.39
CA HIS A 208 2.15 -10.44 -16.72
C HIS A 208 3.51 -11.04 -16.42
N VAL A 209 3.94 -11.06 -15.16
CA VAL A 209 5.25 -11.59 -14.77
C VAL A 209 5.33 -13.13 -14.86
N GLY A 210 4.18 -13.80 -15.01
CA GLY A 210 4.07 -15.27 -15.09
C GLY A 210 3.82 -15.91 -13.74
N ALA A 211 3.46 -17.20 -13.74
CA ALA A 211 3.29 -18.00 -12.53
C ALA A 211 4.64 -18.34 -11.86
N ASP A 212 5.62 -18.68 -12.69
CA ASP A 212 6.93 -19.16 -12.28
C ASP A 212 8.00 -18.07 -12.40
N ALA A 213 9.17 -18.28 -11.79
CA ALA A 213 10.28 -17.33 -11.86
C ALA A 213 11.06 -17.41 -13.18
N ASP A 214 11.20 -18.60 -13.77
CA ASP A 214 11.91 -18.90 -15.01
C ASP A 214 13.20 -18.09 -15.27
N GLY A 215 14.17 -18.16 -14.36
CA GLY A 215 15.44 -17.44 -14.48
C GLY A 215 15.49 -16.08 -13.78
N TYR A 216 14.40 -15.68 -13.11
CA TYR A 216 14.32 -14.46 -12.30
C TYR A 216 14.18 -14.77 -10.80
N GLU A 217 14.79 -15.84 -10.28
CA GLU A 217 14.65 -16.31 -8.88
C GLU A 217 15.12 -15.28 -7.84
N GLY A 218 15.96 -14.31 -8.24
CA GLY A 218 16.38 -13.20 -7.38
C GLY A 218 15.28 -12.18 -7.09
N VAL A 219 14.31 -12.04 -8.00
CA VAL A 219 13.31 -10.94 -7.97
C VAL A 219 11.86 -11.43 -7.97
N HIS A 220 11.62 -12.63 -8.48
CA HIS A 220 10.32 -13.29 -8.55
C HIS A 220 10.26 -14.45 -7.56
N GLY A 221 9.27 -14.47 -6.67
CA GLY A 221 9.17 -15.44 -5.57
C GLY A 221 8.60 -16.81 -5.94
N GLY A 222 8.31 -17.04 -7.21
CA GLY A 222 7.77 -18.31 -7.73
C GLY A 222 6.26 -18.50 -7.51
N TRP A 223 5.54 -17.45 -7.11
CA TRP A 223 4.09 -17.49 -6.89
C TRP A 223 3.37 -16.33 -7.60
N GLY A 224 3.48 -16.27 -8.92
CA GLY A 224 2.76 -15.30 -9.73
C GLY A 224 1.46 -15.86 -10.32
N TYR A 225 0.91 -15.18 -11.34
CA TYR A 225 -0.33 -15.59 -12.00
C TYR A 225 -0.24 -15.45 -13.52
N GLY A 226 -0.77 -16.44 -14.23
CA GLY A 226 -0.87 -16.43 -15.68
C GLY A 226 0.45 -16.74 -16.40
N ILE A 227 0.48 -16.47 -17.70
CA ILE A 227 1.64 -16.71 -18.57
C ILE A 227 2.42 -15.41 -18.72
N ARG A 228 3.75 -15.48 -18.63
CA ARG A 228 4.60 -14.31 -18.79
C ARG A 228 4.45 -13.71 -20.19
N ASN A 229 4.27 -12.40 -20.27
CA ASN A 229 4.29 -11.64 -21.54
C ASN A 229 5.54 -10.75 -21.62
N GLU A 230 5.73 -10.08 -22.76
CA GLU A 230 6.87 -9.19 -22.98
C GLU A 230 6.93 -8.04 -21.96
N GLU A 231 5.78 -7.43 -21.64
CA GLU A 231 5.72 -6.36 -20.64
C GLU A 231 6.09 -6.87 -19.24
N GLY A 232 5.70 -8.09 -18.89
CA GLY A 232 6.09 -8.72 -17.63
C GLY A 232 7.56 -9.06 -17.57
N ARG A 233 8.19 -9.40 -18.70
CA ARG A 233 9.65 -9.51 -18.80
C ARG A 233 10.31 -8.16 -18.48
N ARG A 234 9.80 -7.04 -19.02
CA ARG A 234 10.32 -5.69 -18.68
C ARG A 234 10.22 -5.37 -17.19
N VAL A 235 9.09 -5.73 -16.56
CA VAL A 235 8.93 -5.58 -15.09
C VAL A 235 10.02 -6.35 -14.34
N LEU A 236 10.30 -7.58 -14.77
CA LEU A 236 11.33 -8.41 -14.14
C LEU A 236 12.75 -7.91 -14.41
N GLU A 237 13.04 -7.41 -15.61
CA GLU A 237 14.33 -6.81 -15.96
C GLU A 237 14.61 -5.53 -15.20
N LEU A 238 13.62 -4.64 -15.06
CA LEU A 238 13.70 -3.47 -14.19
C LEU A 238 13.98 -3.90 -12.75
N ALA A 239 13.26 -4.91 -12.26
CA ALA A 239 13.41 -5.41 -10.90
C ALA A 239 14.83 -5.96 -10.66
N ASP A 240 15.33 -6.76 -11.59
CA ASP A 240 16.67 -7.37 -11.53
C ASP A 240 17.78 -6.32 -11.56
N ALA A 241 17.69 -5.37 -12.51
CA ALA A 241 18.66 -4.28 -12.66
C ALA A 241 18.81 -3.43 -11.38
N HIS A 242 17.72 -3.25 -10.61
CA HIS A 242 17.70 -2.44 -9.40
C HIS A 242 17.65 -3.24 -8.10
N SER A 243 17.87 -4.56 -8.15
CA SER A 243 17.78 -5.47 -6.98
C SER A 243 16.47 -5.31 -6.20
N MET A 244 15.37 -5.12 -6.93
CA MET A 244 14.02 -5.06 -6.40
C MET A 244 13.33 -6.42 -6.55
N VAL A 245 12.39 -6.70 -5.67
CA VAL A 245 11.57 -7.91 -5.70
C VAL A 245 10.13 -7.55 -6.05
N VAL A 246 9.48 -8.38 -6.87
CA VAL A 246 8.05 -8.27 -7.17
C VAL A 246 7.27 -8.83 -5.99
N GLY A 247 6.91 -7.98 -5.02
CA GLY A 247 6.42 -8.40 -3.70
C GLY A 247 5.20 -9.33 -3.75
N ASN A 248 4.31 -9.14 -4.74
CA ASN A 248 3.12 -9.97 -4.97
C ASN A 248 3.42 -11.46 -5.07
N THR A 249 4.63 -11.82 -5.51
CA THR A 249 4.98 -13.17 -5.96
C THR A 249 5.64 -14.04 -4.88
N TRP A 250 5.78 -13.54 -3.64
CA TRP A 250 6.61 -14.19 -2.61
C TRP A 250 5.85 -14.91 -1.49
N PHE A 251 4.62 -14.49 -1.16
CA PHE A 251 3.97 -14.91 0.08
C PHE A 251 2.64 -15.64 -0.12
N THR A 252 1.85 -15.24 -1.11
CA THR A 252 0.51 -15.79 -1.30
C THR A 252 0.54 -16.86 -2.38
N ARG A 253 0.02 -18.05 -2.06
CA ARG A 253 -0.07 -19.17 -3.02
C ARG A 253 -1.49 -19.40 -3.55
N GLU A 254 -2.48 -18.72 -2.97
CA GLU A 254 -3.89 -18.87 -3.37
C GLU A 254 -4.15 -18.07 -4.66
N PRO A 255 -4.45 -18.72 -5.81
CA PRO A 255 -4.56 -18.03 -7.09
C PRO A 255 -5.58 -16.89 -7.09
N ALA A 256 -6.68 -17.05 -6.36
CA ALA A 256 -7.72 -16.03 -6.27
C ALA A 256 -7.25 -14.71 -5.64
N ARG A 257 -6.26 -14.78 -4.74
CA ARG A 257 -5.66 -13.63 -4.03
C ARG A 257 -4.46 -13.02 -4.76
N LEU A 258 -4.00 -13.66 -5.82
CA LEU A 258 -2.96 -13.16 -6.73
C LEU A 258 -3.54 -12.28 -7.85
N ILE A 259 -4.81 -12.46 -8.16
CA ILE A 259 -5.51 -11.69 -9.19
C ILE A 259 -5.69 -10.25 -8.71
N THR A 260 -5.17 -9.30 -9.50
CA THR A 260 -5.32 -7.87 -9.24
C THR A 260 -6.34 -7.24 -10.17
N TYR A 261 -6.56 -7.77 -11.37
CA TYR A 261 -7.53 -7.25 -12.33
C TYR A 261 -8.59 -8.28 -12.71
N ARG A 262 -9.85 -7.83 -12.80
CA ARG A 262 -11.01 -8.63 -13.22
C ARG A 262 -11.88 -7.86 -14.21
N SER A 263 -12.12 -8.43 -15.39
CA SER A 263 -13.10 -7.93 -16.35
C SER A 263 -13.84 -9.09 -17.00
N GLY A 264 -15.15 -9.22 -16.75
CA GLY A 264 -15.92 -10.39 -17.19
C GLY A 264 -15.33 -11.69 -16.65
N GLU A 265 -14.89 -12.57 -17.55
CA GLU A 265 -14.17 -13.82 -17.22
C GLU A 265 -12.65 -13.65 -17.18
N HIS A 266 -12.12 -12.54 -17.71
CA HIS A 266 -10.69 -12.28 -17.73
C HIS A 266 -10.15 -11.94 -16.33
N ARG A 267 -9.03 -12.56 -15.99
CA ARG A 267 -8.32 -12.43 -14.71
C ARG A 267 -6.84 -12.25 -15.00
N SER A 268 -6.20 -11.29 -14.35
CA SER A 268 -4.75 -11.10 -14.46
C SER A 268 -4.14 -10.53 -13.19
N MET A 269 -2.82 -10.66 -13.09
CA MET A 269 -1.97 -9.89 -12.20
C MET A 269 -1.22 -8.87 -13.06
N ILE A 270 -1.45 -7.59 -12.81
CA ILE A 270 -0.82 -6.45 -13.51
C ILE A 270 -0.52 -5.27 -12.56
N ASP A 271 -1.10 -5.28 -11.35
CA ASP A 271 -0.83 -4.29 -10.31
C ASP A 271 0.21 -4.85 -9.34
N TYR A 272 1.32 -4.15 -9.15
CA TYR A 272 2.46 -4.64 -8.41
C TYR A 272 2.96 -3.65 -7.36
N ILE A 273 3.55 -4.22 -6.32
CA ILE A 273 4.43 -3.50 -5.39
C ILE A 273 5.83 -4.08 -5.53
N LEU A 274 6.77 -3.26 -6.02
CA LEU A 274 8.19 -3.60 -6.07
C LEU A 274 8.92 -2.85 -4.95
N VAL A 275 9.78 -3.57 -4.25
CA VAL A 275 10.64 -3.01 -3.18
C VAL A 275 12.03 -3.61 -3.29
N ARG A 276 13.06 -2.93 -2.79
CA ARG A 276 14.41 -3.54 -2.70
C ARG A 276 14.35 -4.87 -1.95
N ALA A 277 15.16 -5.85 -2.35
CA ALA A 277 15.16 -7.19 -1.78
C ALA A 277 15.28 -7.22 -0.25
N LYS A 278 16.12 -6.34 0.33
CA LYS A 278 16.28 -6.19 1.79
C LYS A 278 15.02 -5.70 2.52
N HIS A 279 14.09 -5.08 1.80
CA HIS A 279 12.83 -4.56 2.32
C HIS A 279 11.64 -5.43 1.92
N ARG A 280 11.86 -6.67 1.44
CA ARG A 280 10.78 -7.58 1.06
C ARG A 280 9.74 -7.72 2.17
N LYS A 281 8.47 -7.49 1.82
CA LYS A 281 7.30 -7.60 2.71
C LYS A 281 6.20 -8.43 2.08
N ASN A 282 5.28 -8.88 2.94
CA ASN A 282 4.05 -9.48 2.48
C ASN A 282 3.21 -8.45 1.73
N VAL A 283 2.91 -8.76 0.48
CA VAL A 283 2.05 -7.97 -0.41
C VAL A 283 0.80 -8.79 -0.71
N LYS A 284 -0.36 -8.15 -0.65
CA LYS A 284 -1.65 -8.82 -0.90
C LYS A 284 -2.57 -7.95 -1.74
N ALA A 285 -3.30 -8.59 -2.64
CA ALA A 285 -4.42 -7.97 -3.35
C ALA A 285 -5.68 -8.04 -2.48
N ILE A 286 -6.38 -6.91 -2.38
CA ILE A 286 -7.64 -6.77 -1.65
C ILE A 286 -8.71 -6.43 -2.70
N PRO A 287 -9.58 -7.40 -3.03
CA PRO A 287 -10.71 -7.14 -3.93
C PRO A 287 -11.60 -6.01 -3.39
N GLY A 288 -12.11 -5.20 -4.32
CA GLY A 288 -12.97 -4.07 -4.03
C GLY A 288 -14.09 -3.94 -5.06
N MET A 289 -14.66 -2.74 -5.14
CA MET A 289 -15.78 -2.43 -6.04
C MET A 289 -15.34 -2.18 -7.49
N LEU A 290 -14.03 -2.08 -7.74
CA LEU A 290 -13.46 -1.81 -9.06
C LEU A 290 -12.96 -3.11 -9.72
N GLN A 291 -12.72 -3.02 -11.03
CA GLN A 291 -12.07 -4.09 -11.78
C GLN A 291 -10.68 -4.39 -11.22
N HIS A 292 -9.95 -3.36 -10.80
CA HIS A 292 -8.68 -3.49 -10.10
C HIS A 292 -8.89 -3.63 -8.59
N SER A 293 -8.23 -4.62 -8.03
CA SER A 293 -8.08 -4.85 -6.60
C SER A 293 -6.98 -3.94 -6.08
N MET A 294 -7.15 -3.41 -4.87
CA MET A 294 -6.09 -2.63 -4.24
C MET A 294 -4.99 -3.56 -3.77
N VAL A 295 -3.74 -3.31 -4.18
CA VAL A 295 -2.60 -4.10 -3.71
C VAL A 295 -1.95 -3.33 -2.56
N VAL A 296 -1.69 -4.00 -1.43
CA VAL A 296 -1.20 -3.34 -0.22
C VAL A 296 0.02 -4.01 0.37
N MET A 297 0.84 -3.20 1.04
CA MET A 297 2.03 -3.61 1.77
C MET A 297 2.05 -2.94 3.15
N ASP A 298 2.30 -3.73 4.19
CA ASP A 298 2.46 -3.24 5.57
C ASP A 298 3.96 -3.15 5.91
N VAL A 299 4.38 -2.02 6.49
CA VAL A 299 5.77 -1.76 6.95
C VAL A 299 5.75 -1.35 8.41
N THR A 300 6.62 -1.91 9.24
CA THR A 300 6.59 -1.63 10.70
C THR A 300 7.27 -0.30 11.05
N SER A 301 6.88 0.31 12.17
CA SER A 301 7.47 1.58 12.66
C SER A 301 8.96 1.46 12.96
N LYS A 302 9.40 0.32 13.52
CA LYS A 302 10.81 -0.01 13.80
C LYS A 302 11.69 0.09 12.54
N GLU A 303 11.14 -0.26 11.39
CA GLU A 303 11.86 -0.23 10.11
C GLU A 303 11.94 1.17 9.50
N MET A 304 11.12 2.10 9.99
CA MET A 304 11.17 3.51 9.64
C MET A 304 12.00 4.33 10.63
N GLY A 305 12.83 3.68 11.46
CA GLY A 305 13.76 4.36 12.37
C GLY A 305 13.11 5.08 13.55
N GLU A 306 11.85 4.75 13.86
CA GLU A 306 11.21 5.14 15.12
C GLU A 306 11.62 4.10 16.18
N GLU A 307 12.77 4.31 16.83
CA GLU A 307 13.11 3.63 18.07
C GLU A 307 12.29 4.25 19.21
N GLU A 308 11.66 3.42 20.04
CA GLU A 308 11.12 3.87 21.33
C GLU A 308 12.33 4.34 22.16
N GLU A 309 12.47 5.65 22.37
CA GLU A 309 13.35 6.17 23.41
C GLU A 309 12.82 5.64 24.75
N GLY A 310 13.58 4.72 25.35
CA GLY A 310 13.27 4.08 26.63
C GLY A 310 13.53 4.97 27.84
#